data_AF-A0A2E5W340-F1
#
_entry.id   AF-A0A2E5W340-F1
#
_cell.length_a   1.000
_cell.length_b   1.000
_cell.length_c   1.000
_cell.angle_alpha   90.00
_cell.angle_beta   90.00
_cell.angle_gamma   90.00
#
_symmetry.space_group_name_H-M   'P 1'
#
loop_
_entity.id
_entity.type
_entity.pdbx_description
1 polymer ?
#
loop_
_entity_poly.entity_id
_entity_poly.type
_entity_poly.pdbx_seq_one_letter_code
_entity_poly.pdbx_strand_id
1 'polypeptide(L)'
;MSQRIIHNFIWAPIFFIGLVSIALGFIWFIHPEPWTLDQPPNEVLIQTTFKNLFSKEINAFLPEYLLVLYKFFGWWMIIIGLLIIIFVLTTRLSTKNSRYSIYLVLFVNLIGLYYMIFNFLPTSPFKPMLYFLTFLLISSICFSIVFED
;
A
#
# COMPACT_ATOMS: atom_id res chain seq x y z
N MET A 1 14.13 11.29 26.07
CA MET A 1 14.10 11.74 24.66
C MET A 1 13.39 13.09 24.63
N SER A 2 13.77 14.05 23.79
CA SER A 2 13.05 15.34 23.77
C SER A 2 11.65 15.18 23.17
N GLN A 3 10.67 15.95 23.66
CA GLN A 3 9.28 15.92 23.16
C GLN A 3 9.20 16.13 21.64
N ARG A 4 10.07 16.98 21.09
CA ARG A 4 10.19 17.21 19.64
C ARG A 4 10.61 15.95 18.89
N ILE A 5 11.55 15.18 19.43
CA ILE A 5 12.01 13.94 18.79
C ILE A 5 10.89 12.89 18.84
N ILE A 6 10.23 12.72 19.99
CA ILE A 6 9.09 11.80 20.13
C ILE A 6 8.01 12.14 19.10
N HIS A 7 7.64 13.42 19.00
CA HIS A 7 6.65 13.88 18.03
C HIS A 7 7.06 13.58 16.57
N ASN A 8 8.34 13.73 16.22
CA ASN A 8 8.82 13.38 14.88
C ASN A 8 8.65 11.89 14.56
N PHE A 9 8.86 11.02 15.54
CA PHE A 9 8.64 9.59 15.37
C PHE A 9 7.15 9.19 15.31
N ILE A 10 6.23 10.09 15.63
CA ILE A 10 4.79 9.89 15.39
C ILE A 10 4.47 10.12 13.91
N TRP A 11 4.79 11.30 13.37
CA TRP A 11 4.31 11.68 12.05
C TRP A 11 5.20 11.17 10.91
N ALA A 12 6.52 11.05 11.11
CA ALA A 12 7.44 10.67 10.05
C ALA A 12 7.14 9.26 9.49
N PRO A 13 6.88 8.21 10.31
CA PRO A 13 6.54 6.90 9.76
C PRO A 13 5.27 6.92 8.92
N ILE A 14 4.24 7.66 9.34
CA ILE A 14 2.98 7.79 8.58
C ILE A 14 3.19 8.55 7.27
N PHE A 15 4.02 9.59 7.31
CA PHE A 15 4.44 10.29 6.10
C PHE A 15 5.17 9.36 5.11
N PHE A 16 6.06 8.50 5.62
CA PHE A 16 6.74 7.49 4.80
C PHE A 16 5.78 6.45 4.21
N ILE A 17 4.74 6.01 4.94
CA ILE A 17 3.68 5.16 4.39
C ILE A 17 3.03 5.85 3.18
N GLY A 18 2.75 7.15 3.28
CA GLY A 18 2.24 7.96 2.18
C GLY A 18 3.18 7.96 0.97
N LEU A 19 4.47 8.26 1.18
CA LEU A 19 5.48 8.25 0.10
C LEU A 19 5.62 6.90 -0.59
N VAL A 20 5.67 5.82 0.19
CA VAL A 20 5.75 4.45 -0.33
C VAL A 20 4.52 4.11 -1.17
N SER A 21 3.32 4.51 -0.71
CA SER A 21 2.08 4.29 -1.44
C SER A 21 2.08 5.02 -2.80
N ILE A 22 2.57 6.25 -2.85
CA ILE A 22 2.73 7.02 -4.09
C ILE A 22 3.73 6.32 -5.02
N ALA A 23 4.89 5.92 -4.51
CA ALA A 23 5.92 5.26 -5.30
C ALA A 23 5.42 3.95 -5.92
N LEU A 24 4.77 3.09 -5.14
CA LEU A 24 4.14 1.87 -5.63
C LEU A 24 3.05 2.17 -6.67
N GLY A 25 2.23 3.19 -6.43
CA GLY A 25 1.21 3.62 -7.35
C GLY A 25 1.78 4.04 -8.71
N PHE A 26 2.89 4.79 -8.72
CA PHE A 26 3.59 5.15 -9.97
C PHE A 26 4.19 3.94 -10.68
N ILE A 27 4.71 2.96 -9.94
CA ILE A 27 5.23 1.71 -10.52
C ILE A 27 4.11 1.02 -11.31
N TRP A 28 2.92 0.81 -10.73
CA TRP A 28 1.80 0.21 -11.48
C TRP A 28 1.25 1.11 -12.59
N PHE A 29 1.21 2.43 -12.38
CA PHE A 29 0.62 3.37 -13.33
C PHE A 29 1.44 3.53 -14.62
N ILE A 30 2.78 3.50 -14.52
CA ILE A 30 3.68 3.80 -15.64
C ILE A 30 4.15 2.52 -16.33
N HIS A 31 4.17 1.37 -15.64
CA HIS A 31 4.66 0.11 -16.23
C HIS A 31 3.89 -0.26 -17.50
N PRO A 32 4.57 -0.70 -18.58
CA PRO A 32 3.91 -1.06 -19.84
C PRO A 32 3.03 -2.32 -19.70
N GLU A 33 3.42 -3.25 -18.83
CA GLU A 33 2.70 -4.50 -18.55
C GLU A 33 2.55 -4.72 -17.04
N PRO A 34 1.78 -3.89 -16.32
CA PRO A 34 1.82 -3.82 -14.86
C PRO A 34 1.36 -5.11 -14.16
N TRP A 35 0.57 -5.95 -14.83
CA TRP A 35 0.19 -7.28 -14.32
C TRP A 35 1.40 -8.22 -14.12
N THR A 36 2.53 -7.93 -14.77
CA THR A 36 3.75 -8.74 -14.64
C THR A 36 4.45 -8.56 -13.28
N LEU A 37 4.18 -7.46 -12.59
CA LEU A 37 4.74 -7.19 -11.25
C LEU A 37 4.27 -8.22 -10.21
N ASP A 38 3.11 -8.81 -10.43
CA ASP A 38 2.54 -9.91 -9.64
C ASP A 38 2.36 -11.18 -10.48
N GLN A 39 3.18 -11.39 -11.52
CA GLN A 39 3.01 -12.54 -12.41
C GLN A 39 3.03 -13.90 -11.68
N PRO A 40 4.05 -14.24 -10.86
CA PRO A 40 4.09 -15.53 -10.20
C PRO A 40 2.84 -15.86 -9.35
N PRO A 41 2.36 -14.98 -8.44
CA PRO A 41 1.14 -15.27 -7.69
C PRO A 41 -0.13 -15.28 -8.55
N ASN A 42 -0.22 -14.44 -9.58
CA ASN A 42 -1.39 -14.41 -10.47
C ASN A 42 -1.48 -15.67 -11.34
N GLU A 43 -0.38 -16.16 -11.89
CA GLU A 43 -0.37 -17.41 -12.68
C GLU A 43 -0.74 -18.62 -11.82
N VAL A 44 -0.32 -18.65 -10.55
CA VAL A 44 -0.74 -19.66 -9.58
C VAL A 44 -2.26 -19.57 -9.34
N LEU A 45 -2.80 -18.37 -9.15
CA LEU A 45 -4.23 -18.16 -8.91
C LEU A 45 -5.09 -18.56 -10.13
N ILE A 46 -4.66 -18.21 -11.34
CA ILE A 46 -5.35 -18.51 -12.60
C ILE A 46 -5.15 -19.97 -13.02
N GLN A 47 -4.15 -20.66 -12.44
CA GLN A 47 -3.77 -22.04 -12.76
C GLN A 47 -3.30 -22.22 -14.22
N THR A 48 -2.73 -21.16 -14.80
CA THR A 48 -2.09 -21.19 -16.12
C THR A 48 -1.09 -20.04 -16.25
N THR A 49 -0.19 -20.11 -17.22
CA THR A 49 0.76 -19.01 -17.48
C THR A 49 0.08 -17.88 -18.25
N PHE A 50 0.52 -16.64 -18.06
CA PHE A 50 0.03 -15.51 -18.86
C PHE A 50 0.27 -15.74 -20.35
N LYS A 51 1.38 -16.39 -20.72
CA LYS A 51 1.64 -16.81 -22.10
C LYS A 51 0.52 -17.69 -22.67
N ASN A 52 0.10 -18.72 -21.93
CA ASN A 52 -0.98 -19.62 -22.35
C ASN A 52 -2.36 -18.96 -22.27
N LEU A 53 -2.54 -18.04 -21.32
CA LEU A 53 -3.79 -17.31 -21.15
C LEU A 53 -4.03 -16.36 -22.33
N PHE A 54 -3.03 -15.57 -22.69
CA PHE A 54 -3.11 -14.55 -23.74
C PHE A 54 -3.01 -15.13 -25.16
N SER A 55 -2.52 -16.35 -25.32
CA SER A 55 -2.51 -17.02 -26.63
C SER A 55 -3.88 -17.50 -27.09
N LYS A 56 -4.91 -17.47 -26.23
CA LYS A 56 -6.27 -17.89 -26.59
C LYS A 56 -7.01 -16.74 -27.26
N GLU A 57 -7.63 -17.00 -28.40
CA GLU A 57 -8.35 -15.99 -29.19
C GLU A 57 -9.45 -15.26 -28.39
N ILE A 58 -10.18 -15.98 -27.53
CA ILE A 58 -11.19 -15.39 -26.64
C ILE A 58 -10.61 -14.32 -25.68
N ASN A 59 -9.31 -14.37 -25.41
CA ASN A 59 -8.60 -13.46 -24.51
C ASN A 59 -7.77 -12.41 -25.26
N ALA A 60 -8.01 -12.19 -26.57
CA ALA A 60 -7.22 -11.27 -27.38
C ALA A 60 -7.11 -9.85 -26.79
N PHE A 61 -8.14 -9.38 -26.08
CA PHE A 61 -8.17 -8.04 -25.44
C PHE A 61 -7.92 -8.06 -23.92
N LEU A 62 -7.60 -9.22 -23.35
CA LEU A 62 -7.36 -9.37 -21.93
C LEU A 62 -6.11 -8.58 -21.45
N PRO A 63 -4.98 -8.54 -22.19
CA PRO A 63 -3.83 -7.72 -21.80
C PRO A 63 -4.16 -6.22 -21.71
N GLU A 64 -4.89 -5.67 -22.68
CA GLU A 64 -5.30 -4.26 -22.67
C GLU A 64 -6.27 -3.97 -21.51
N TYR A 65 -7.17 -4.91 -21.21
CA TYR A 65 -8.05 -4.80 -20.05
C TYR A 65 -7.25 -4.78 -18.74
N LEU A 66 -6.30 -5.70 -18.56
CA LEU A 66 -5.43 -5.75 -17.39
C LEU A 66 -4.56 -4.50 -17.28
N LEU A 67 -4.06 -3.95 -18.40
CA LEU A 67 -3.32 -2.70 -18.42
C LEU A 67 -4.10 -1.58 -17.74
N VAL A 68 -5.34 -1.36 -18.18
CA VAL A 68 -6.19 -0.28 -17.66
C VAL A 68 -6.55 -0.53 -16.20
N LEU A 69 -6.87 -1.77 -15.84
CA LEU A 69 -7.23 -2.14 -14.46
C LEU A 69 -6.09 -1.85 -13.48
N TYR A 70 -4.87 -2.27 -13.80
CA TYR A 70 -3.71 -2.03 -12.95
C TYR A 70 -3.27 -0.57 -12.94
N LYS A 71 -3.41 0.16 -14.05
CA LYS A 71 -3.20 1.62 -14.05
C LYS A 71 -4.19 2.33 -13.14
N PHE A 72 -5.45 1.93 -13.18
CA PHE A 72 -6.47 2.45 -12.28
C PHE A 72 -6.11 2.15 -10.82
N PHE A 73 -5.67 0.93 -10.51
CA PHE A 73 -5.18 0.57 -9.19
C PHE A 73 -3.98 1.43 -8.74
N GLY A 74 -2.98 1.60 -9.62
CA GLY A 74 -1.83 2.47 -9.37
C GLY A 74 -2.25 3.93 -9.12
N TRP A 75 -3.22 4.44 -9.85
CA TRP A 75 -3.77 5.78 -9.64
C TRP A 75 -4.43 5.93 -8.26
N TRP A 76 -5.23 4.95 -7.83
CA TRP A 76 -5.80 4.95 -6.49
C TRP A 76 -4.73 4.94 -5.39
N MET A 77 -3.66 4.17 -5.57
CA MET A 77 -2.53 4.15 -4.64
C MET A 77 -1.83 5.51 -4.55
N ILE A 78 -1.66 6.22 -5.67
CA ILE A 78 -1.14 7.60 -5.69
C ILE A 78 -2.06 8.53 -4.89
N ILE A 79 -3.37 8.51 -5.15
CA ILE A 79 -4.33 9.37 -4.47
C ILE A 79 -4.36 9.08 -2.96
N ILE A 80 -4.37 7.81 -2.55
CA ILE A 80 -4.32 7.42 -1.13
C ILE A 80 -3.04 7.93 -0.47
N GLY A 81 -1.89 7.75 -1.11
CA GLY A 81 -0.61 8.24 -0.59
C GLY A 81 -0.57 9.77 -0.46
N LEU A 82 -1.13 10.49 -1.43
CA LEU A 82 -1.29 11.95 -1.36
C LEU A 82 -2.22 12.37 -0.21
N LEU A 83 -3.34 11.68 -0.02
CA LEU A 83 -4.27 11.95 1.08
C LEU A 83 -3.59 11.75 2.45
N ILE A 84 -2.79 10.68 2.60
CA ILE A 84 -2.02 10.43 3.82
C ILE A 84 -1.02 11.58 4.07
N ILE A 85 -0.24 11.96 3.04
CA ILE A 85 0.74 13.04 3.15
C ILE A 85 0.08 14.36 3.51
N ILE A 86 -0.98 14.74 2.79
CA ILE A 86 -1.71 16.00 3.04
C ILE A 86 -2.27 15.98 4.47
N PHE A 87 -2.91 14.88 4.90
CA PHE A 87 -3.44 14.76 6.25
C PHE A 87 -2.35 14.93 7.32
N VAL A 88 -1.18 14.33 7.13
CA VAL A 88 -0.04 14.49 8.03
C VAL A 88 0.45 15.94 8.03
N LEU A 89 0.58 16.58 6.87
CA LEU A 89 1.05 17.96 6.77
C LEU A 89 0.10 18.97 7.41
N THR A 90 -1.22 18.78 7.23
CA THR A 90 -2.24 19.70 7.75
C THR A 90 -2.46 19.55 9.25
N THR A 91 -2.41 18.32 9.78
CA THR A 91 -2.69 18.06 11.20
C THR A 91 -1.42 18.00 12.06
N ARG A 92 -0.27 17.74 11.43
CA ARG A 92 1.01 17.38 12.05
C ARG A 92 0.91 16.19 13.00
N LEU A 93 -0.21 15.45 12.98
CA LEU A 93 -0.57 14.44 13.99
C LEU A 93 -0.45 14.96 15.44
N SER A 94 -0.69 16.25 15.64
CA SER A 94 -0.50 16.95 16.92
C SER A 94 -1.58 16.58 17.95
N THR A 95 -2.81 16.30 17.51
CA THR A 95 -3.93 15.96 18.39
C THR A 95 -4.16 14.46 18.47
N LYS A 96 -4.63 13.96 19.63
CA LYS A 96 -5.03 12.55 19.80
C LYS A 96 -6.02 12.11 18.73
N ASN A 97 -7.03 12.93 18.42
CA ASN A 97 -8.03 12.62 17.40
C ASN A 97 -7.41 12.41 16.01
N SER A 98 -6.51 13.30 15.57
CA SER A 98 -5.84 13.14 14.26
C SER A 98 -5.04 11.84 14.17
N ARG A 99 -4.36 11.45 15.27
CA ARG A 99 -3.61 10.20 15.36
C ARG A 99 -4.53 8.98 15.29
N TYR A 100 -5.58 8.93 16.12
CA TYR A 100 -6.52 7.81 16.11
C TYR A 100 -7.24 7.65 14.77
N SER A 101 -7.64 8.75 14.13
CA SER A 101 -8.29 8.69 12.82
C SER A 101 -7.40 8.05 11.76
N ILE A 102 -6.14 8.48 11.63
CA ILE A 102 -5.24 7.90 10.63
C ILE A 102 -4.82 6.48 10.98
N TYR A 103 -4.61 6.16 12.27
CA TYR A 103 -4.27 4.80 12.70
C TYR A 103 -5.40 3.82 12.40
N LEU A 104 -6.65 4.20 12.64
CA LEU A 104 -7.81 3.35 12.35
C LEU A 104 -7.88 3.03 10.85
N VAL A 105 -7.75 4.03 9.99
CA VAL A 105 -7.80 3.85 8.53
C VAL A 105 -6.67 2.95 8.06
N LEU A 106 -5.44 3.20 8.50
CA LEU A 106 -4.28 2.39 8.10
C LEU A 106 -4.35 0.96 8.66
N PHE A 107 -4.87 0.78 9.87
CA PHE A 107 -5.05 -0.54 10.46
C PHE A 107 -6.08 -1.38 9.71
N VAL A 108 -7.24 -0.80 9.38
CA VAL A 108 -8.27 -1.47 8.57
C VAL A 108 -7.73 -1.82 7.20
N ASN A 109 -6.99 -0.91 6.56
CA ASN A 109 -6.34 -1.17 5.28
C ASN A 109 -5.35 -2.35 5.37
N LEU A 110 -4.47 -2.36 6.37
CA LEU A 110 -3.52 -3.45 6.57
C LEU A 110 -4.21 -4.80 6.80
N ILE A 111 -5.29 -4.85 7.60
CA ILE A 111 -6.07 -6.09 7.76
C ILE A 111 -6.57 -6.60 6.41
N GLY A 112 -7.14 -5.71 5.58
CA GLY A 112 -7.59 -6.05 4.24
C GLY A 112 -6.45 -6.59 3.37
N LEU A 113 -5.29 -5.93 3.37
CA LEU A 113 -4.12 -6.36 2.59
C LEU A 113 -3.57 -7.70 3.08
N TYR A 114 -3.48 -7.92 4.39
CA TYR A 114 -3.09 -9.22 4.97
C TYR A 114 -4.08 -10.31 4.55
N TYR A 115 -5.37 -10.06 4.66
CA TYR A 115 -6.39 -11.01 4.24
C TYR A 115 -6.24 -11.37 2.75
N MET A 116 -6.10 -10.38 1.87
CA MET A 116 -6.00 -10.60 0.43
C MET A 116 -4.71 -11.37 0.07
N ILE A 117 -3.56 -10.93 0.57
CA ILE A 117 -2.27 -11.53 0.21
C ILE A 117 -2.14 -12.95 0.76
N PHE A 118 -2.54 -13.21 2.00
CA PHE A 118 -2.31 -14.53 2.60
C PHE A 118 -3.33 -15.58 2.17
N ASN A 119 -4.56 -15.18 1.78
CA ASN A 119 -5.56 -16.13 1.31
C ASN A 119 -5.53 -16.33 -0.21
N PHE A 120 -5.24 -15.29 -1.00
CA PHE A 120 -5.36 -15.36 -2.47
C PHE A 120 -4.02 -15.28 -3.21
N LEU A 121 -3.00 -14.63 -2.64
CA LEU A 121 -1.70 -14.43 -3.30
C LEU A 121 -0.52 -14.88 -2.40
N PRO A 122 -0.50 -16.16 -1.95
CA PRO A 122 0.46 -16.62 -0.94
C PRO A 122 1.92 -16.59 -1.42
N THR A 123 2.19 -16.48 -2.72
CA THR A 123 3.54 -16.33 -3.28
C THR A 123 3.89 -14.89 -3.64
N SER A 124 3.07 -13.91 -3.23
CA SER A 124 3.28 -12.51 -3.60
C SER A 124 4.62 -11.96 -3.11
N PRO A 125 5.38 -11.27 -3.98
CA PRO A 125 6.62 -10.60 -3.61
C PRO A 125 6.39 -9.38 -2.70
N PHE A 126 5.15 -8.93 -2.52
CA PHE A 126 4.81 -7.76 -1.70
C PHE A 126 4.68 -8.04 -0.20
N LYS A 127 4.81 -9.29 0.25
CA LYS A 127 4.77 -9.64 1.69
C LYS A 127 5.80 -8.87 2.55
N PRO A 128 7.08 -8.71 2.14
CA PRO A 128 8.04 -7.91 2.89
C PRO A 128 7.62 -6.45 3.01
N MET A 129 7.05 -5.87 1.95
CA MET A 129 6.54 -4.50 1.97
C MET A 129 5.40 -4.36 2.99
N LEU A 130 4.50 -5.35 3.06
CA LEU A 130 3.41 -5.35 4.04
C LEU A 130 3.93 -5.36 5.49
N TYR A 131 4.97 -6.16 5.78
CA TYR A 131 5.62 -6.14 7.10
C TYR A 131 6.30 -4.80 7.39
N PHE A 132 6.95 -4.20 6.38
CA PHE A 132 7.57 -2.88 6.53
C PHE A 132 6.56 -1.77 6.84
N LEU A 133 5.43 -1.72 6.13
CA LEU A 133 4.35 -0.77 6.40
C LEU A 133 3.74 -0.98 7.80
N THR A 134 3.60 -2.24 8.21
CA THR A 134 3.13 -2.61 9.55
C THR A 134 4.10 -2.14 10.64
N PHE A 135 5.40 -2.30 10.41
CA PHE A 135 6.44 -1.79 11.30
C PHE A 135 6.37 -0.26 11.44
N LEU A 136 6.20 0.48 10.33
CA LEU A 136 6.04 1.93 10.37
C LEU A 136 4.81 2.37 11.17
N LEU A 137 3.67 1.70 10.98
CA LEU A 137 2.44 1.99 11.71
C LEU A 137 2.61 1.73 13.21
N ILE A 138 3.11 0.54 13.58
CA ILE A 138 3.32 0.18 14.99
C ILE A 138 4.33 1.13 15.64
N SER A 139 5.42 1.48 14.95
CA SER A 139 6.40 2.44 15.44
C SER A 139 5.71 3.77 15.77
N SER A 140 4.93 4.33 14.85
CA SER A 140 4.17 5.57 15.08
C SER A 140 3.22 5.46 16.29
N ILE A 141 2.48 4.35 16.42
CA ILE A 141 1.56 4.12 17.54
C ILE A 141 2.31 4.05 18.87
N CYS A 142 3.43 3.31 18.94
CA CYS A 142 4.24 3.22 20.15
C CYS A 142 4.72 4.59 20.62
N PHE A 143 5.24 5.42 19.71
CA PHE A 143 5.64 6.79 20.06
C PHE A 143 4.44 7.68 20.42
N SER A 144 3.27 7.46 19.84
CA SER A 144 2.04 8.16 20.22
C SER A 144 1.55 7.81 21.62
N ILE A 145 1.79 6.60 22.11
CA ILE A 145 1.41 6.19 23.48
C ILE A 145 2.36 6.83 24.50
N VAL A 146 3.64 6.96 24.17
CA VAL A 146 4.63 7.64 25.00
C VAL A 146 4.43 9.16 24.98
N PHE A 147 3.84 9.69 23.91
CA PHE A 147 3.46 11.08 23.74
C PHE A 147 2.08 11.35 24.36
N GLU A 148 2.02 11.30 25.69
CA GLU A 148 0.94 11.91 26.47
C GLU A 148 1.47 13.16 27.19
N ASP A 149 0.59 14.17 27.29
CA ASP A 149 0.89 15.57 27.65
C ASP A 149 1.80 15.75 28.88
#